data_AF-A0A8B8C7Y3-F1
#
_entry.id   AF-A0A8B8C7Y3-F1
#
_cell.length_a   1.000
_cell.length_b   1.000
_cell.length_c   1.000
_cell.angle_alpha   90.00
_cell.angle_beta   90.00
_cell.angle_gamma   90.00
#
_symmetry.space_group_name_H-M   'P 1'
#
loop_
_entity.id
_entity.type
_entity.pdbx_description
1 polymer ?
#
loop_
_entity_poly.entity_id
_entity_poly.type
_entity_poly.pdbx_seq_one_letter_code
_entity_poly.pdbx_strand_id
1 'polypeptide(L)'
;MGLRRRHTEVDLDAVFTTAQMEIQNGCSGAENLRRTLKMKYHMNITRSISREIVKFLDAEGVKRRKQRRLRRRQYFSKGPNFVWHLDGYDKLKPYGISIHGCIDGFSRRVIWLEADVTNKRPEVIAEYYLDAIQNLNGIPQKIRADPGTENGIIATFHAFMKRDNNAVTLGSSTSNQRIERFWGLLRQMKADFWIHHFKGLMFDDLLRPGDPLHILCVQYVYLPMLKRDIKDVMDHWNNHSIRKQNLGDTIHGIPETLFRNPEIVGSSDYLQIVDRNVVLHLKRLITNDFKDIDNHFVEVASSILYYNDLPQPDNISDWNTARHLYIFLSNCISQLVNPL
;
A
#
# COMPACT_ATOMS: atom_id res chain seq x y z
N MET A 1 22.64 -53.95 -0.43
CA MET A 1 21.68 -53.74 -1.52
C MET A 1 22.11 -52.53 -2.34
N GLY A 2 22.59 -52.74 -3.56
CA GLY A 2 22.99 -51.66 -4.47
C GLY A 2 21.77 -51.05 -5.16
N LEU A 3 21.24 -49.95 -4.63
CA LEU A 3 20.21 -49.18 -5.31
C LEU A 3 20.89 -48.18 -6.26
N ARG A 4 21.12 -48.59 -7.51
CA ARG A 4 21.39 -47.64 -8.61
C ARG A 4 20.09 -46.89 -8.93
N ARG A 5 20.14 -45.56 -8.99
CA ARG A 5 19.05 -44.75 -9.58
C ARG A 5 18.79 -45.30 -10.99
N ARG A 6 17.53 -45.64 -11.30
CA ARG A 6 17.08 -45.91 -12.68
C ARG A 6 17.50 -44.70 -13.53
N HIS A 7 18.48 -44.88 -14.40
CA HIS A 7 18.69 -43.98 -15.52
C HIS A 7 17.51 -44.23 -16.45
N THR A 8 16.49 -43.38 -16.36
CA THR A 8 15.58 -43.22 -17.50
C THR A 8 16.47 -42.71 -18.63
N GLU A 9 16.63 -43.49 -19.70
CA GLU A 9 17.16 -42.97 -20.95
C GLU A 9 16.22 -41.86 -21.38
N VAL A 10 16.63 -40.62 -21.12
CA VAL A 10 15.90 -39.45 -21.57
C VAL A 10 16.49 -39.12 -22.94
N ASP A 11 15.66 -39.26 -23.97
CA ASP A 11 15.99 -38.79 -25.31
C ASP A 11 16.26 -37.28 -25.27
N LEU A 12 17.53 -36.93 -25.41
CA LEU A 12 18.00 -35.55 -25.31
C LEU A 12 17.52 -34.71 -26.49
N ASP A 13 17.29 -35.30 -27.66
CA ASP A 13 16.82 -34.59 -28.85
C ASP A 13 15.33 -34.25 -28.72
N ALA A 14 14.53 -35.19 -28.21
CA ALA A 14 13.14 -34.93 -27.86
C ALA A 14 13.01 -33.85 -26.77
N VAL A 15 13.87 -33.91 -25.74
CA VAL A 15 13.93 -32.88 -24.69
C VAL A 15 14.31 -31.52 -25.25
N PHE A 16 15.33 -31.47 -26.12
CA PHE A 16 15.82 -30.22 -26.69
C PHE A 16 14.76 -29.55 -27.58
N THR A 17 14.09 -30.34 -28.43
CA THR A 17 13.00 -29.87 -29.30
C THR A 17 11.82 -29.35 -28.47
N THR A 18 11.41 -30.10 -27.44
CA THR A 18 10.32 -29.69 -26.54
C THR A 18 10.69 -28.43 -25.75
N ALA A 19 11.93 -28.33 -25.30
CA ALA A 19 12.43 -27.17 -24.59
C ALA A 19 12.49 -25.92 -25.48
N GLN A 20 12.86 -26.07 -26.75
CA GLN A 20 12.85 -24.99 -27.72
C GLN A 20 11.44 -24.45 -27.94
N MET A 21 10.46 -25.32 -28.10
CA MET A 21 9.05 -24.94 -28.22
C MET A 21 8.55 -24.21 -26.97
N GLU A 22 8.84 -24.72 -25.77
CA GLU A 22 8.42 -24.08 -24.52
C GLU A 22 9.08 -22.71 -24.29
N ILE A 23 10.37 -22.57 -24.64
CA ILE A 23 11.07 -21.29 -24.56
C ILE A 23 10.49 -20.28 -25.56
N GLN A 24 10.16 -20.70 -26.79
CA GLN A 24 9.45 -19.87 -27.77
C GLN A 24 8.06 -19.46 -27.27
N ASN A 25 7.38 -20.34 -26.53
CA ASN A 25 6.10 -20.07 -25.88
C ASN A 25 6.24 -19.32 -24.53
N GLY A 26 7.40 -18.75 -24.24
CA GLY A 26 7.61 -17.85 -23.09
C GLY A 26 8.04 -18.53 -21.78
N CYS A 27 8.36 -19.83 -21.80
CA CYS A 27 8.94 -20.51 -20.65
C CYS A 27 10.35 -19.96 -20.38
N SER A 28 10.51 -19.23 -19.27
CA SER A 28 11.78 -18.59 -18.93
C SER A 28 12.39 -19.14 -17.64
N GLY A 29 13.69 -19.44 -17.70
CA GLY A 29 14.48 -19.93 -16.58
C GLY A 29 14.57 -21.45 -16.50
N ALA A 30 15.74 -21.96 -16.09
CA ALA A 30 16.06 -23.38 -16.07
C ALA A 30 15.17 -24.20 -15.13
N GLU A 31 14.76 -23.64 -13.99
CA GLU A 31 13.92 -24.35 -13.03
C GLU A 31 12.46 -24.46 -13.50
N ASN A 32 11.94 -23.39 -14.14
CA ASN A 32 10.62 -23.41 -14.75
C ASN A 32 10.58 -24.37 -15.92
N LEU A 33 11.58 -24.33 -16.81
CA LEU A 33 11.68 -25.28 -17.93
C LEU A 33 11.72 -26.73 -17.42
N ARG A 34 12.55 -27.01 -16.42
CA ARG A 34 12.63 -28.34 -15.80
C ARG A 34 11.28 -28.78 -15.23
N ARG A 35 10.58 -27.87 -14.52
CA ARG A 35 9.27 -28.15 -13.94
C ARG A 35 8.23 -28.41 -15.02
N THR A 36 8.20 -27.60 -16.08
CA THR A 36 7.28 -27.78 -17.22
C THR A 36 7.53 -29.09 -17.95
N LEU A 37 8.78 -29.41 -18.28
CA LEU A 37 9.14 -30.69 -18.91
C LEU A 37 8.71 -31.88 -18.06
N LYS A 38 8.89 -31.79 -16.73
CA LYS A 38 8.45 -32.85 -15.80
C LYS A 38 6.92 -32.97 -15.71
N MET A 39 6.20 -31.84 -15.62
CA MET A 39 4.76 -31.84 -15.34
C MET A 39 3.91 -32.06 -16.60
N LYS A 40 4.28 -31.44 -17.72
CA LYS A 40 3.48 -31.43 -18.95
C LYS A 40 3.89 -32.53 -19.93
N TYR A 41 5.17 -32.88 -19.95
CA TYR A 41 5.73 -33.83 -20.91
C TYR A 41 6.29 -35.09 -20.25
N HIS A 42 6.18 -35.20 -18.93
CA HIS A 42 6.71 -36.32 -18.13
C HIS A 42 8.22 -36.59 -18.32
N MET A 43 8.96 -35.60 -18.84
CA MET A 43 10.40 -35.66 -19.08
C MET A 43 11.16 -35.21 -17.84
N ASN A 44 11.83 -36.14 -17.17
CA ASN A 44 12.54 -35.87 -15.93
C ASN A 44 14.04 -35.63 -16.17
N ILE A 45 14.41 -34.37 -16.42
CA ILE A 45 15.81 -33.98 -16.62
C ILE A 45 16.47 -33.49 -15.33
N THR A 46 17.80 -33.49 -15.28
CA THR A 46 18.56 -32.92 -14.17
C THR A 46 18.61 -31.39 -14.25
N ARG A 47 18.93 -30.75 -13.13
CA ARG A 47 19.11 -29.29 -13.08
C ARG A 47 20.25 -28.82 -13.99
N SER A 48 21.30 -29.63 -14.14
CA SER A 48 22.43 -29.31 -15.03
C SER A 48 21.97 -29.23 -16.48
N ILE A 49 21.28 -30.26 -16.96
CA ILE A 49 20.76 -30.35 -18.34
C ILE A 49 19.83 -29.17 -18.63
N SER A 50 18.87 -28.87 -17.75
CA SER A 50 17.97 -27.72 -17.93
C SER A 50 18.70 -26.37 -18.01
N ARG A 51 19.82 -26.22 -17.30
CA ARG A 51 20.63 -24.98 -17.32
C ARG A 51 21.42 -24.86 -18.62
N GLU A 52 21.98 -25.96 -19.11
CA GLU A 52 22.71 -25.98 -20.38
C GLU A 52 21.77 -25.70 -21.55
N ILE A 53 20.61 -26.35 -21.58
CA ILE A 53 19.57 -26.10 -22.59
C ILE A 53 19.16 -24.62 -22.62
N VAL A 54 18.82 -24.04 -21.46
CA VAL A 54 18.44 -22.61 -21.39
C VAL A 54 19.62 -21.69 -21.72
N LYS A 55 20.85 -22.06 -21.38
CA LYS A 55 22.05 -21.29 -21.75
C LYS A 55 22.29 -21.30 -23.25
N PHE A 56 22.00 -22.41 -23.92
CA PHE A 56 22.13 -22.56 -25.37
C PHE A 56 20.99 -21.87 -26.13
N LEU A 57 19.73 -22.14 -25.75
CA LEU A 57 18.54 -21.67 -26.44
C LEU A 57 18.13 -20.22 -26.09
N ASP A 58 18.43 -19.75 -24.88
CA ASP A 58 18.09 -18.39 -24.40
C ASP A 58 19.32 -17.73 -23.75
N ALA A 59 20.46 -17.74 -24.47
CA ALA A 59 21.71 -17.14 -24.03
C ALA A 59 21.52 -15.66 -23.62
N GLU A 60 20.71 -14.92 -24.38
CA GLU A 60 20.34 -13.55 -24.06
C GLU A 60 19.51 -13.43 -22.80
N GLY A 61 18.46 -14.24 -22.60
CA GLY A 61 17.69 -14.22 -21.36
C GLY A 61 18.49 -14.66 -20.14
N VAL A 62 19.47 -15.56 -20.30
CA VAL A 62 20.45 -15.90 -19.25
C VAL A 62 21.36 -14.71 -18.95
N LYS A 63 21.93 -14.04 -19.97
CA LYS A 63 22.72 -12.81 -19.79
C LYS A 63 21.89 -11.72 -19.11
N ARG A 64 20.67 -11.47 -19.58
CA ARG A 64 19.70 -10.52 -19.01
C ARG A 64 19.39 -10.82 -17.54
N ARG A 65 19.14 -12.08 -17.17
CA ARG A 65 18.90 -12.49 -15.77
C ARG A 65 20.14 -12.41 -14.90
N LYS A 66 21.33 -12.71 -15.44
CA LYS A 66 22.62 -12.59 -14.75
C LYS A 66 23.01 -11.14 -14.44
N GLN A 67 22.57 -10.17 -15.24
CA GLN A 67 22.81 -8.75 -14.99
C GLN A 67 22.18 -8.24 -13.69
N ARG A 68 21.29 -9.02 -13.03
CA ARG A 68 20.55 -8.63 -11.80
C ARG A 68 19.88 -7.25 -11.90
N ARG A 69 19.63 -6.78 -13.12
CA ARG A 69 19.02 -5.48 -13.37
C ARG A 69 17.52 -5.69 -13.45
N LEU A 70 16.80 -5.28 -12.41
CA LEU A 70 15.34 -5.21 -12.42
C LEU A 70 14.90 -4.39 -13.64
N ARG A 71 14.24 -5.05 -14.61
CA ARG A 71 13.60 -4.34 -15.72
C ARG A 71 12.35 -3.68 -15.15
N ARG A 72 12.46 -2.38 -14.83
CA ARG A 72 11.32 -1.58 -14.39
C ARG A 72 10.28 -1.58 -15.51
N ARG A 73 9.03 -1.92 -15.20
CA ARG A 73 7.94 -1.84 -16.17
C ARG A 73 7.79 -0.36 -16.56
N GLN A 74 7.61 -0.07 -17.85
CA GLN A 74 7.21 1.26 -18.26
C GLN A 74 5.78 1.48 -17.76
N TYR A 75 5.61 2.47 -16.89
CA TYR A 75 4.30 2.90 -16.43
C TYR A 75 3.88 4.10 -17.28
N PHE A 76 2.71 4.03 -17.89
CA PHE A 76 2.15 5.11 -18.70
C PHE A 76 0.77 5.52 -18.16
N SER A 77 0.54 6.84 -18.09
CA SER A 77 -0.75 7.46 -17.80
C SER A 77 -0.91 8.67 -18.69
N LYS A 78 -2.12 8.95 -19.17
CA LYS A 78 -2.36 10.01 -20.17
C LYS A 78 -2.22 11.43 -19.61
N GLY A 79 -2.57 11.61 -18.34
CA GLY A 79 -2.59 12.88 -17.63
C GLY A 79 -3.03 12.68 -16.17
N PRO A 80 -3.06 13.75 -15.37
CA PRO A 80 -3.65 13.73 -14.03
C PRO A 80 -5.09 13.24 -14.08
N ASN A 81 -5.54 12.62 -12.99
CA ASN A 81 -6.89 12.07 -12.84
C ASN A 81 -7.24 10.97 -13.85
N PHE A 82 -6.30 10.48 -14.65
CA PHE A 82 -6.56 9.37 -15.55
C PHE A 82 -6.63 8.03 -14.79
N VAL A 83 -5.68 7.77 -13.87
CA VAL A 83 -5.71 6.59 -13.00
C VAL A 83 -5.29 7.00 -11.60
N TRP A 84 -6.15 6.76 -10.62
CA TRP A 84 -5.80 6.82 -9.22
C TRP A 84 -5.44 5.44 -8.70
N HIS A 85 -4.41 5.36 -7.86
CA HIS A 85 -3.88 4.13 -7.28
C HIS A 85 -4.14 4.16 -5.77
N LEU A 86 -4.97 3.26 -5.28
CA LEU A 86 -5.41 3.15 -3.89
C LEU A 86 -4.75 1.95 -3.22
N ASP A 87 -4.35 2.10 -1.95
CA ASP A 87 -3.73 1.01 -1.20
C ASP A 87 -3.70 1.30 0.31
N GLY A 88 -3.58 0.21 1.09
CA GLY A 88 -3.40 0.24 2.53
C GLY A 88 -1.94 0.00 2.93
N TYR A 89 -1.46 0.76 3.92
CA TYR A 89 -0.15 0.58 4.52
C TYR A 89 -0.26 -0.06 5.91
N ASP A 90 -0.02 -1.37 5.96
CA ASP A 90 -0.30 -2.22 7.13
C ASP A 90 0.85 -2.32 8.15
N LYS A 91 1.96 -1.57 8.01
CA LYS A 91 3.14 -1.75 8.89
C LYS A 91 2.92 -1.31 10.34
N LEU A 92 1.91 -0.50 10.62
CA LEU A 92 1.53 -0.06 11.96
C LEU A 92 0.33 -0.81 12.54
N LYS A 93 -0.27 -1.70 11.75
CA LYS A 93 -1.44 -2.48 12.13
C LYS A 93 -1.27 -3.31 13.42
N PRO A 94 -0.07 -3.86 13.73
CA PRO A 94 0.16 -4.50 15.03
C PRO A 94 -0.04 -3.56 16.23
N TYR A 95 0.04 -2.25 16.04
CA TYR A 95 -0.15 -1.24 17.08
C TYR A 95 -1.55 -0.61 17.03
N GLY A 96 -2.48 -1.21 16.27
CA GLY A 96 -3.84 -0.72 16.13
C GLY A 96 -4.01 0.51 15.24
N ILE A 97 -3.00 0.88 14.45
CA ILE A 97 -3.08 2.01 13.53
C ILE A 97 -2.90 1.51 12.10
N SER A 98 -3.82 1.90 11.22
CA SER A 98 -3.76 1.58 9.80
C SER A 98 -3.68 2.88 9.01
N ILE A 99 -2.86 2.90 7.97
CA ILE A 99 -2.76 4.04 7.05
C ILE A 99 -3.36 3.63 5.71
N HIS A 100 -4.15 4.49 5.10
CA HIS A 100 -4.63 4.31 3.73
C HIS A 100 -4.28 5.54 2.90
N GLY A 101 -3.92 5.33 1.64
CA GLY A 101 -3.62 6.43 0.74
C GLY A 101 -4.12 6.22 -0.67
N CYS A 102 -4.06 7.31 -1.43
CA CYS A 102 -4.26 7.28 -2.86
C CYS A 102 -3.32 8.24 -3.55
N ILE A 103 -2.79 7.83 -4.68
CA ILE A 103 -1.86 8.62 -5.47
C ILE A 103 -2.30 8.67 -6.94
N ASP A 104 -2.19 9.85 -7.54
CA ASP A 104 -2.41 10.02 -8.97
C ASP A 104 -1.28 9.36 -9.77
N GLY A 105 -1.64 8.56 -10.77
CA GLY A 105 -0.69 7.76 -11.52
C GLY A 105 0.26 8.56 -12.42
N PHE A 106 -0.15 9.76 -12.83
CA PHE A 106 0.61 10.61 -13.74
C PHE A 106 1.55 11.55 -12.98
N SER A 107 0.97 12.47 -12.21
CA SER A 107 1.68 13.51 -11.45
C SER A 107 2.44 12.93 -10.26
N ARG A 108 1.94 11.81 -9.71
CA ARG A 108 2.32 11.24 -8.40
C ARG A 108 1.93 12.11 -7.23
N ARG A 109 0.97 13.02 -7.42
CA ARG A 109 0.36 13.75 -6.31
C ARG A 109 -0.40 12.75 -5.43
N VAL A 110 -0.14 12.76 -4.14
CA VAL A 110 -0.94 12.04 -3.15
C VAL A 110 -2.25 12.80 -3.00
N ILE A 111 -3.36 12.12 -3.30
CA ILE A 111 -4.71 12.69 -3.26
C ILE A 111 -5.22 12.73 -1.83
N TRP A 112 -5.02 11.65 -1.07
CA TRP A 112 -5.23 11.57 0.36
C TRP A 112 -4.24 10.61 1.01
N LEU A 113 -3.99 10.81 2.29
CA LEU A 113 -3.18 9.96 3.15
C LEU A 113 -3.71 10.06 4.57
N GLU A 114 -4.39 9.01 5.01
CA GLU A 114 -5.18 9.03 6.25
C GLU A 114 -4.75 7.90 7.18
N ALA A 115 -4.66 8.19 8.47
CA ALA A 115 -4.42 7.20 9.51
C ALA A 115 -5.67 7.02 10.36
N ASP A 116 -6.00 5.77 10.67
CA ASP A 116 -7.21 5.43 11.40
C ASP A 116 -7.00 4.20 12.29
N VAL A 117 -7.94 3.95 13.19
CA VAL A 117 -7.97 2.79 14.09
C VAL A 117 -8.21 1.48 13.33
N THR A 118 -8.81 1.55 12.14
CA THR A 118 -9.11 0.38 11.32
C THR A 118 -9.12 0.68 9.82
N ASN A 119 -8.52 -0.23 9.04
CA ASN A 119 -8.71 -0.30 7.59
C ASN A 119 -9.53 -1.51 7.14
N LYS A 120 -10.12 -2.27 8.08
CA LYS A 120 -10.94 -3.45 7.75
C LYS A 120 -12.35 -3.08 7.31
N ARG A 121 -12.73 -1.82 7.48
CA ARG A 121 -14.07 -1.30 7.24
C ARG A 121 -14.11 -0.62 5.88
N PRO A 122 -14.79 -1.19 4.87
CA PRO A 122 -14.85 -0.59 3.55
C PRO A 122 -15.47 0.81 3.54
N GLU A 123 -16.33 1.14 4.52
CA GLU A 123 -16.99 2.44 4.65
C GLU A 123 -16.01 3.56 4.96
N VAL A 124 -15.03 3.30 5.84
CA VAL A 124 -13.99 4.27 6.21
C VAL A 124 -13.17 4.67 4.98
N ILE A 125 -12.77 3.67 4.18
CA ILE A 125 -12.00 3.93 2.96
C ILE A 125 -12.86 4.62 1.90
N ALA A 126 -14.12 4.22 1.78
CA ALA A 126 -15.08 4.89 0.89
C ALA A 126 -15.28 6.36 1.26
N GLU A 127 -15.28 6.71 2.53
CA GLU A 127 -15.39 8.09 2.98
C GLU A 127 -14.21 8.94 2.50
N TYR A 128 -12.97 8.44 2.63
CA TYR A 128 -11.78 9.13 2.10
C TYR A 128 -11.88 9.38 0.59
N TYR A 129 -12.40 8.40 -0.16
CA TYR A 129 -12.65 8.55 -1.58
C TYR A 129 -13.73 9.62 -1.87
N LEU A 130 -14.86 9.58 -1.16
CA LEU A 130 -15.94 10.54 -1.32
C LEU A 130 -15.53 11.97 -0.92
N ASP A 131 -14.71 12.13 0.12
CA ASP A 131 -14.10 13.40 0.50
C ASP A 131 -13.19 13.94 -0.60
N ALA A 132 -12.30 13.10 -1.14
CA ALA A 132 -11.39 13.49 -2.21
C ALA A 132 -12.14 13.96 -3.47
N ILE A 133 -13.13 13.21 -3.93
CA ILE A 133 -13.89 13.59 -5.14
C ILE A 133 -14.79 14.80 -4.90
N GLN A 134 -15.29 15.00 -3.67
CA GLN A 134 -16.02 16.20 -3.32
C GLN A 134 -15.10 17.42 -3.35
N ASN A 135 -13.90 17.32 -2.78
CA ASN A 135 -12.93 18.43 -2.75
C ASN A 135 -12.41 18.78 -4.15
N LEU A 136 -12.28 17.79 -5.04
CA LEU A 136 -11.86 17.98 -6.42
C LEU A 136 -13.02 18.30 -7.38
N ASN A 137 -14.28 18.22 -6.91
CA ASN A 137 -15.49 18.34 -7.74
C ASN A 137 -15.54 17.35 -8.92
N GLY A 138 -15.00 16.14 -8.74
CA GLY A 138 -15.00 15.14 -9.80
C GLY A 138 -14.27 13.84 -9.46
N ILE A 139 -14.36 12.88 -10.37
CA ILE A 139 -13.80 11.53 -10.24
C ILE A 139 -12.71 11.28 -11.28
N PRO A 140 -11.73 10.40 -11.02
CA PRO A 140 -10.75 10.01 -12.02
C PRO A 140 -11.38 9.19 -13.15
N GLN A 141 -10.66 8.98 -14.26
CA GLN A 141 -11.11 8.09 -15.32
C GLN A 141 -11.14 6.63 -14.91
N LYS A 142 -10.15 6.22 -14.11
CA LYS A 142 -10.07 4.88 -13.56
C LYS A 142 -9.54 4.92 -12.15
N ILE A 143 -9.90 3.90 -11.39
CA ILE A 143 -9.25 3.56 -10.13
C ILE A 143 -8.56 2.20 -10.26
N ARG A 144 -7.41 2.09 -9.62
CA ARG A 144 -6.69 0.84 -9.43
C ARG A 144 -6.53 0.59 -7.94
N ALA A 145 -6.91 -0.60 -7.51
CA ALA A 145 -6.77 -1.03 -6.13
C ALA A 145 -6.39 -2.51 -6.11
N ASP A 146 -5.91 -2.96 -4.96
CA ASP A 146 -5.67 -4.37 -4.73
C ASP A 146 -7.00 -5.12 -4.54
N PRO A 147 -7.08 -6.41 -4.93
CA PRO A 147 -8.25 -7.24 -4.69
C PRO A 147 -8.38 -7.53 -3.20
N GLY A 148 -9.04 -6.61 -2.50
CA GLY A 148 -9.38 -6.68 -1.09
C GLY A 148 -10.84 -6.26 -0.88
N THR A 149 -11.47 -6.81 0.16
CA THR A 149 -12.87 -6.50 0.50
C THR A 149 -13.04 -5.05 0.91
N GLU A 150 -11.99 -4.43 1.45
CA GLU A 150 -11.94 -3.06 1.90
C GLU A 150 -12.14 -2.04 0.77
N ASN A 151 -11.80 -2.40 -0.48
CA ASN A 151 -11.98 -1.52 -1.65
C ASN A 151 -13.32 -1.74 -2.37
N GLY A 152 -14.16 -2.66 -1.91
CA GLY A 152 -15.40 -3.06 -2.57
C GLY A 152 -16.38 -1.90 -2.75
N ILE A 153 -16.61 -1.11 -1.69
CA ILE A 153 -17.54 0.02 -1.74
C ILE A 153 -17.05 1.11 -2.71
N ILE A 154 -15.76 1.42 -2.70
CA ILE A 154 -15.16 2.39 -3.64
C ILE A 154 -15.36 1.91 -5.08
N ALA A 155 -15.07 0.62 -5.34
CA ALA A 155 -15.27 0.02 -6.66
C ALA A 155 -16.73 0.19 -7.13
N THR A 156 -17.69 -0.12 -6.27
CA THR A 156 -19.12 0.03 -6.56
C THR A 156 -19.50 1.49 -6.83
N PHE A 157 -19.13 2.43 -5.96
CA PHE A 157 -19.45 3.84 -6.13
C PHE A 157 -18.80 4.44 -7.38
N HIS A 158 -17.53 4.11 -7.64
CA HIS A 158 -16.84 4.58 -8.82
C HIS A 158 -17.47 4.07 -10.11
N ALA A 159 -17.73 2.76 -10.21
CA ALA A 159 -18.38 2.16 -11.36
C ALA A 159 -19.79 2.73 -11.59
N PHE A 160 -20.56 2.97 -10.52
CA PHE A 160 -21.87 3.61 -10.57
C PHE A 160 -21.80 5.03 -11.14
N MET A 161 -20.92 5.88 -10.61
CA MET A 161 -20.77 7.27 -11.09
C MET A 161 -20.20 7.32 -12.52
N LYS A 162 -19.33 6.37 -12.89
CA LYS A 162 -18.80 6.24 -14.24
C LYS A 162 -19.76 5.65 -15.25
N ARG A 163 -20.73 4.85 -14.79
CA ARG A 163 -21.55 3.98 -15.64
C ARG A 163 -20.69 3.02 -16.47
N ASP A 164 -19.55 2.60 -15.93
CA ASP A 164 -18.62 1.67 -16.58
C ASP A 164 -17.88 0.83 -15.53
N ASN A 165 -18.14 -0.47 -15.52
CA ASN A 165 -17.46 -1.41 -14.62
C ASN A 165 -15.96 -1.56 -14.97
N ASN A 166 -15.54 -1.24 -16.20
CA ASN A 166 -14.13 -1.30 -16.61
C ASN A 166 -13.31 -0.10 -16.12
N ALA A 167 -13.94 0.87 -15.46
CA ALA A 167 -13.27 1.98 -14.80
C ALA A 167 -12.54 1.53 -13.51
N VAL A 168 -12.86 0.34 -12.99
CA VAL A 168 -12.20 -0.24 -11.82
C VAL A 168 -11.25 -1.35 -12.27
N THR A 169 -9.98 -1.25 -11.87
CA THR A 169 -9.01 -2.32 -12.06
C THR A 169 -8.58 -2.89 -10.72
N LEU A 170 -9.04 -4.10 -10.40
CA LEU A 170 -8.53 -4.88 -9.28
C LEU A 170 -7.36 -5.73 -9.78
N GLY A 171 -6.16 -5.51 -9.25
CA GLY A 171 -4.95 -6.21 -9.67
C GLY A 171 -3.97 -6.41 -8.53
N SER A 172 -3.01 -7.32 -8.65
CA SER A 172 -2.04 -7.59 -7.58
C SER A 172 -1.28 -6.32 -7.14
N SER A 173 -0.84 -6.26 -5.88
CA SER A 173 -0.02 -5.17 -5.30
C SER A 173 1.20 -4.82 -6.16
N THR A 174 1.83 -5.83 -6.78
CA THR A 174 2.98 -5.62 -7.70
C THR A 174 2.68 -4.79 -8.96
N SER A 175 1.40 -4.60 -9.27
CA SER A 175 0.90 -3.75 -10.35
C SER A 175 0.55 -2.33 -9.89
N ASN A 176 0.39 -2.12 -8.58
CA ASN A 176 0.07 -0.85 -7.93
C ASN A 176 1.35 0.00 -7.66
N GLN A 177 2.19 0.12 -8.69
CA GLN A 177 3.59 0.53 -8.53
C GLN A 177 3.78 1.95 -8.00
N ARG A 178 2.81 2.83 -8.22
CA ARG A 178 2.92 4.25 -7.85
C ARG A 178 2.81 4.43 -6.34
N ILE A 179 1.81 3.81 -5.73
CA ILE A 179 1.59 3.91 -4.29
C ILE A 179 2.58 3.05 -3.51
N GLU A 180 2.96 1.87 -4.02
CA GLU A 180 4.01 1.04 -3.44
C GLU A 180 5.36 1.77 -3.36
N ARG A 181 5.70 2.54 -4.40
CA ARG A 181 6.89 3.40 -4.36
C ARG A 181 6.76 4.50 -3.31
N PHE A 182 5.58 5.09 -3.16
CA PHE A 182 5.31 6.09 -2.14
C PHE A 182 5.41 5.50 -0.72
N TRP A 183 4.94 4.26 -0.49
CA TRP A 183 5.14 3.54 0.78
C TRP A 183 6.59 3.35 1.16
N GLY A 184 7.46 3.07 0.19
CA GLY A 184 8.91 3.03 0.40
C GLY A 184 9.47 4.36 0.93
N LEU A 185 8.93 5.49 0.48
CA LEU A 185 9.30 6.80 1.00
C LEU A 185 8.68 7.08 2.36
N LEU A 186 7.38 6.83 2.54
CA LEU A 186 6.69 7.06 3.81
C LEU A 186 7.43 6.33 4.94
N ARG A 187 7.89 5.11 4.65
CA ARG A 187 8.78 4.32 5.49
C ARG A 187 10.02 5.10 5.91
N GLN A 188 10.79 5.59 4.93
CA GLN A 188 12.05 6.29 5.17
C GLN A 188 11.87 7.63 5.89
N MET A 189 10.78 8.35 5.65
CA MET A 189 10.56 9.67 6.22
C MET A 189 10.02 9.64 7.65
N LYS A 190 8.98 8.85 7.91
CA LYS A 190 8.26 8.90 9.20
C LYS A 190 7.86 7.54 9.75
N ALA A 191 7.40 6.61 8.92
CA ALA A 191 6.86 5.35 9.46
C ALA A 191 7.93 4.47 10.12
N ASP A 192 9.21 4.54 9.71
CA ASP A 192 10.28 3.85 10.45
C ASP A 192 10.43 4.36 11.89
N PHE A 193 10.35 5.68 12.11
CA PHE A 193 10.43 6.25 13.46
C PHE A 193 9.34 5.66 14.36
N TRP A 194 8.08 5.71 13.94
CA TRP A 194 6.95 5.17 14.70
C TRP A 194 7.09 3.68 14.98
N ILE A 195 7.58 2.91 14.00
CA ILE A 195 7.81 1.47 14.19
C ILE A 195 8.89 1.19 15.22
N HIS A 196 9.99 1.95 15.22
CA HIS A 196 11.04 1.80 16.23
C HIS A 196 10.56 2.26 17.61
N HIS A 197 9.78 3.35 17.67
CA HIS A 197 9.18 3.84 18.91
C HIS A 197 8.30 2.76 19.57
N PHE A 198 7.34 2.20 18.83
CA PHE A 198 6.46 1.15 19.38
C PHE A 198 7.23 -0.14 19.70
N LYS A 199 8.23 -0.51 18.90
CA LYS A 199 9.12 -1.63 19.25
C LYS A 199 9.91 -1.40 20.53
N GLY A 200 10.32 -0.16 20.80
CA GLY A 200 10.96 0.23 22.06
C GLY A 200 10.03 0.01 23.25
N LEU A 201 8.78 0.49 23.14
CA LEU A 201 7.77 0.24 24.18
C LEU A 201 7.51 -1.25 24.41
N MET A 202 7.50 -2.07 23.34
CA MET A 202 7.38 -3.52 23.49
C MET A 202 8.60 -4.15 24.16
N PHE A 203 9.81 -3.69 23.82
CA PHE A 203 11.05 -4.19 24.41
C PHE A 203 11.11 -3.91 25.91
N ASP A 204 10.60 -2.74 26.33
CA ASP A 204 10.49 -2.33 27.72
C ASP A 204 9.29 -2.98 28.46
N ASP A 205 8.55 -3.89 27.82
CA ASP A 205 7.27 -4.50 28.30
C ASP A 205 6.17 -3.47 28.66
N LEU A 206 6.23 -2.27 28.08
CA LEU A 206 5.25 -1.19 28.25
C LEU A 206 4.10 -1.26 27.23
N LEU A 207 4.26 -2.01 26.14
CA LEU A 207 3.25 -2.18 25.08
C LEU A 207 3.10 -3.64 24.70
N ARG A 208 1.85 -4.11 24.69
CA ARG A 208 1.48 -5.47 24.28
C ARG A 208 0.47 -5.39 23.12
N PRO A 209 0.89 -5.65 21.87
CA PRO A 209 0.03 -5.59 20.66
C PRO A 209 -1.27 -6.40 20.67
N GLY A 210 -1.41 -7.37 21.57
CA GLY A 210 -2.63 -8.16 21.75
C GLY A 210 -3.50 -7.72 22.91
N ASP A 211 -3.08 -6.73 23.69
CA ASP A 211 -3.82 -6.20 24.83
C ASP A 211 -4.72 -5.04 24.37
N PRO A 212 -6.06 -5.19 24.43
CA PRO A 212 -6.99 -4.15 23.99
C PRO A 212 -6.77 -2.80 24.68
N LEU A 213 -6.41 -2.80 25.96
CA LEU A 213 -6.20 -1.57 26.71
C LEU A 213 -4.98 -0.81 26.17
N HIS A 214 -3.86 -1.52 25.95
CA HIS A 214 -2.67 -0.91 25.39
C HIS A 214 -2.91 -0.36 23.98
N ILE A 215 -3.68 -1.07 23.16
CA ILE A 215 -4.05 -0.60 21.82
C ILE A 215 -4.91 0.67 21.88
N LEU A 216 -5.92 0.72 22.76
CA LEU A 216 -6.74 1.92 22.96
C LEU A 216 -5.89 3.11 23.43
N CYS A 217 -5.00 2.91 24.40
CA CYS A 217 -4.05 3.93 24.84
C CYS A 217 -3.13 4.40 23.71
N VAL A 218 -2.62 3.48 22.87
CA VAL A 218 -1.79 3.85 21.71
C VAL A 218 -2.57 4.70 20.72
N GLN A 219 -3.79 4.28 20.38
CA GLN A 219 -4.65 5.01 19.45
C GLN A 219 -4.98 6.41 20.00
N TYR A 220 -5.37 6.51 21.26
CA TYR A 220 -5.75 7.78 21.87
C TYR A 220 -4.59 8.78 21.96
N VAL A 221 -3.41 8.31 22.39
CA VAL A 221 -2.26 9.19 22.59
C VAL A 221 -1.52 9.52 21.29
N TYR A 222 -1.30 8.53 20.42
CA TYR A 222 -0.39 8.69 19.28
C TYR A 222 -1.08 8.94 17.95
N LEU A 223 -2.35 8.54 17.75
CA LEU A 223 -3.02 8.73 16.47
C LEU A 223 -3.11 10.21 16.04
N PRO A 224 -3.42 11.19 16.91
CA PRO A 224 -3.45 12.60 16.53
C PRO A 224 -2.08 13.14 16.08
N MET A 225 -1.01 12.69 16.74
CA MET A 225 0.37 13.03 16.33
C MET A 225 0.72 12.40 14.99
N LEU A 226 0.37 11.12 14.81
CA LEU A 226 0.65 10.39 13.58
C LEU A 226 -0.10 10.99 12.39
N LYS A 227 -1.36 11.40 12.57
CA LYS A 227 -2.16 12.12 11.57
C LYS A 227 -1.47 13.42 11.12
N ARG A 228 -0.90 14.18 12.06
CA ARG A 228 -0.10 15.39 11.73
C ARG A 228 1.17 15.03 10.95
N ASP A 229 1.91 14.04 11.42
CA ASP A 229 3.16 13.58 10.78
C ASP A 229 2.95 13.12 9.33
N ILE A 230 1.91 12.34 9.06
CA ILE A 230 1.64 11.87 7.68
C ILE A 230 1.15 13.02 6.78
N LYS A 231 0.44 14.00 7.34
CA LYS A 231 0.05 15.21 6.61
C LYS A 231 1.29 16.01 6.19
N ASP A 232 2.26 16.19 7.09
CA ASP A 232 3.53 16.84 6.76
C ASP A 232 4.29 16.08 5.66
N VAL A 233 4.29 14.74 5.71
CA VAL A 233 4.88 13.90 4.65
C VAL A 233 4.16 14.09 3.32
N MET A 234 2.83 14.13 3.33
CA MET A 234 2.01 14.36 2.14
C MET A 234 2.30 15.74 1.53
N ASP A 235 2.35 16.78 2.35
CA ASP A 235 2.63 18.15 1.90
C ASP A 235 4.05 18.27 1.36
N HIS A 236 5.04 17.68 2.02
CA HIS A 236 6.40 17.61 1.52
C HIS A 236 6.48 16.89 0.18
N TRP A 237 5.84 15.72 0.06
CA TRP A 237 5.83 14.94 -1.16
C TRP A 237 5.09 15.65 -2.31
N ASN A 238 3.97 16.30 -2.04
CA ASN A 238 3.24 16.97 -3.13
C ASN A 238 4.00 18.18 -3.67
N ASN A 239 4.85 18.82 -2.85
CA ASN A 239 5.59 20.02 -3.22
C ASN A 239 7.07 19.80 -3.59
N HIS A 240 7.63 18.60 -3.37
CA HIS A 240 9.02 18.34 -3.77
C HIS A 240 9.20 18.24 -5.29
N SER A 241 10.39 18.61 -5.77
CA SER A 241 10.74 18.49 -7.19
C SER A 241 11.24 17.08 -7.52
N ILE A 242 10.58 16.41 -8.45
CA ILE A 242 11.02 15.11 -8.95
C ILE A 242 11.98 15.29 -10.11
N ARG A 243 13.22 14.85 -9.89
CA ARG A 243 14.31 14.93 -10.87
C ARG A 243 14.03 14.10 -12.12
N LYS A 244 14.48 14.61 -13.26
CA LYS A 244 14.49 13.91 -14.55
C LYS A 244 15.33 12.63 -14.44
N GLN A 245 14.80 11.53 -14.97
CA GLN A 245 15.49 10.24 -15.03
C GLN A 245 15.83 9.91 -16.48
N ASN A 246 17.06 9.44 -16.73
CA ASN A 246 17.57 9.17 -18.09
C ASN A 246 16.96 7.91 -18.75
N LEU A 247 16.23 7.08 -18.00
CA LEU A 247 15.86 5.71 -18.39
C LEU A 247 14.39 5.36 -18.12
N GLY A 248 13.48 6.35 -18.11
CA GLY A 248 12.05 6.05 -17.98
C GLY A 248 11.15 7.18 -18.44
N ASP A 249 9.93 6.81 -18.86
CA ASP A 249 8.83 7.71 -19.25
C ASP A 249 8.22 8.45 -18.04
N THR A 250 9.02 8.65 -16.99
CA THR A 250 8.59 9.31 -15.77
C THR A 250 8.73 10.81 -15.95
N ILE A 251 7.60 11.49 -15.92
CA ILE A 251 7.53 12.95 -15.99
C ILE A 251 8.27 13.54 -14.80
N HIS A 252 8.96 14.65 -15.01
CA HIS A 252 9.72 15.37 -13.99
C HIS A 252 8.99 16.65 -13.61
N GLY A 253 9.27 17.18 -12.43
CA GLY A 253 8.58 18.35 -11.90
C GLY A 253 7.96 18.09 -10.53
N ILE A 254 7.23 19.09 -10.04
CA ILE A 254 6.57 19.07 -8.73
C ILE A 254 5.21 18.38 -8.88
N PRO A 255 4.87 17.35 -8.09
CA PRO A 255 3.60 16.64 -8.21
C PRO A 255 2.37 17.55 -8.19
N GLU A 256 2.32 18.52 -7.28
CA GLU A 256 1.21 19.48 -7.21
C GLU A 256 1.08 20.30 -8.50
N THR A 257 2.20 20.81 -9.03
CA THR A 257 2.22 21.59 -10.27
C THR A 257 1.83 20.74 -11.48
N LEU A 258 2.33 19.50 -11.56
CA LEU A 258 1.98 18.56 -12.63
C LEU A 258 0.51 18.15 -12.61
N PHE A 259 -0.09 18.11 -11.42
CA PHE A 259 -1.50 17.79 -11.24
C PHE A 259 -2.41 18.95 -11.61
N ARG A 260 -2.08 20.17 -11.17
CA ARG A 260 -2.91 21.37 -11.41
C ARG A 260 -2.76 21.94 -12.82
N ASN A 261 -1.54 21.91 -13.36
CA ASN A 261 -1.19 22.56 -14.62
C ASN A 261 -0.56 21.54 -15.58
N PRO A 262 -1.28 20.49 -16.01
CA PRO A 262 -0.72 19.45 -16.87
C PRO A 262 -0.28 19.96 -18.25
N GLU A 263 -0.74 21.13 -18.70
CA GLU A 263 -0.37 21.68 -20.00
C GLU A 263 1.12 22.03 -20.08
N ILE A 264 1.78 22.29 -18.95
CA ILE A 264 3.23 22.61 -18.91
C ILE A 264 4.11 21.45 -19.41
N VAL A 265 3.57 20.24 -19.42
CA VAL A 265 4.22 19.03 -19.96
C VAL A 265 3.46 18.46 -21.16
N GLY A 266 2.58 19.24 -21.78
CA GLY A 266 1.80 18.84 -22.96
C GLY A 266 0.71 17.79 -22.67
N SER A 267 0.22 17.71 -21.43
CA SER A 267 -0.88 16.83 -21.04
C SER A 267 -2.16 17.65 -20.74
N SER A 268 -3.22 16.97 -20.34
CA SER A 268 -4.52 17.57 -20.00
C SER A 268 -5.06 16.95 -18.73
N ASP A 269 -5.93 17.66 -18.02
CA ASP A 269 -6.67 17.08 -16.90
C ASP A 269 -7.77 16.15 -17.42
N TYR A 270 -7.87 14.97 -16.81
CA TYR A 270 -8.87 13.94 -17.14
C TYR A 270 -9.93 13.79 -16.04
N LEU A 271 -10.06 14.73 -15.12
CA LEU A 271 -11.12 14.69 -14.11
C LEU A 271 -12.50 14.73 -14.78
N GLN A 272 -13.38 13.81 -14.40
CA GLN A 272 -14.78 13.85 -14.81
C GLN A 272 -15.61 14.51 -13.71
N ILE A 273 -16.29 15.61 -14.05
CA ILE A 273 -17.20 16.28 -13.12
C ILE A 273 -18.36 15.34 -12.77
N VAL A 274 -18.73 15.32 -11.49
CA VAL A 274 -19.86 14.56 -10.96
C VAL A 274 -20.76 15.51 -10.19
N ASP A 275 -22.07 15.26 -10.24
CA ASP A 275 -23.05 16.02 -9.46
C ASP A 275 -22.76 15.86 -7.96
N ARG A 276 -22.58 17.00 -7.29
CA ARG A 276 -22.34 17.08 -5.85
C ARG A 276 -23.45 16.43 -5.03
N ASN A 277 -24.71 16.49 -5.49
CA ASN A 277 -25.84 15.86 -4.80
C ASN A 277 -25.72 14.34 -4.78
N VAL A 278 -25.19 13.74 -5.85
CA VAL A 278 -24.91 12.30 -5.91
C VAL A 278 -23.84 11.94 -4.87
N VAL A 279 -22.75 12.70 -4.81
CA VAL A 279 -21.68 12.47 -3.83
C VAL A 279 -22.20 12.60 -2.39
N LEU A 280 -22.99 13.64 -2.10
CA LEU A 280 -23.61 13.84 -0.79
C LEU A 280 -24.58 12.70 -0.42
N HIS A 281 -25.35 12.20 -1.39
CA HIS A 281 -26.22 11.06 -1.18
C HIS A 281 -25.43 9.79 -0.84
N LEU A 282 -24.37 9.48 -1.61
CA LEU A 282 -23.50 8.33 -1.33
C LEU A 282 -22.84 8.43 0.04
N LYS A 283 -22.42 9.63 0.46
CA LYS A 283 -21.89 9.85 1.83
C LYS A 283 -22.90 9.47 2.89
N ARG A 284 -24.16 9.90 2.76
CA ARG A 284 -25.23 9.56 3.72
C ARG A 284 -25.49 8.05 3.83
N LEU A 285 -25.26 7.28 2.76
CA LEU A 285 -25.41 5.83 2.79
C LEU A 285 -24.35 5.12 3.64
N ILE A 286 -23.17 5.72 3.79
CA ILE A 286 -22.05 5.12 4.54
C ILE A 286 -21.78 5.78 5.88
N THR A 287 -22.38 6.95 6.15
CA THR A 287 -22.15 7.71 7.38
C THR A 287 -22.69 6.94 8.58
N ASN A 288 -21.78 6.46 9.42
CA ASN A 288 -22.02 5.96 10.77
C ASN A 288 -20.72 6.24 11.57
N ASP A 289 -20.80 6.37 12.91
CA ASP A 289 -19.64 6.57 13.81
C ASP A 289 -18.72 5.34 13.82
N PHE A 290 -17.85 5.28 12.82
CA PHE A 290 -17.01 4.11 12.56
C PHE A 290 -15.52 4.35 12.78
N LYS A 291 -15.15 5.62 13.01
CA LYS A 291 -13.78 6.14 13.11
C LYS A 291 -13.31 6.39 14.54
N ASP A 292 -14.21 6.24 15.50
CA ASP A 292 -13.90 6.63 16.85
C ASP A 292 -13.29 5.48 17.62
N ILE A 293 -12.25 5.84 18.38
CA ILE A 293 -11.87 5.09 19.57
C ILE A 293 -13.13 5.02 20.43
N ASP A 294 -13.32 3.91 21.14
CA ASP A 294 -14.47 3.75 22.04
C ASP A 294 -14.74 5.04 22.84
N ASN A 295 -15.92 5.64 22.63
CA ASN A 295 -16.23 6.97 23.19
C ASN A 295 -16.15 6.98 24.71
N HIS A 296 -16.50 5.86 25.36
CA HIS A 296 -16.39 5.73 26.80
C HIS A 296 -14.93 5.70 27.25
N PHE A 297 -14.07 4.99 26.51
CA PHE A 297 -12.62 5.05 26.76
C PHE A 297 -12.07 6.47 26.60
N VAL A 298 -12.47 7.20 25.55
CA VAL A 298 -12.03 8.58 25.32
C VAL A 298 -12.45 9.50 26.46
N GLU A 299 -13.69 9.39 26.94
CA GLU A 299 -14.20 10.17 28.08
C GLU A 299 -13.41 9.88 29.37
N VAL A 300 -13.20 8.60 29.68
CA VAL A 300 -12.45 8.18 30.87
C VAL A 300 -11.00 8.65 30.78
N ALA A 301 -10.33 8.42 29.66
CA ALA A 301 -8.95 8.82 29.45
C ALA A 301 -8.78 10.34 29.54
N SER A 302 -9.65 11.10 28.87
CA SER A 302 -9.60 12.57 28.90
C SER A 302 -9.81 13.11 30.33
N SER A 303 -10.71 12.49 31.09
CA SER A 303 -10.98 12.83 32.49
C SER A 303 -9.76 12.55 33.38
N ILE A 304 -9.13 11.37 33.22
CA ILE A 304 -7.91 11.02 33.95
C ILE A 304 -6.81 12.05 33.70
N LEU A 305 -6.59 12.45 32.45
CA LEU A 305 -5.59 13.47 32.12
C LEU A 305 -5.93 14.83 32.73
N TYR A 306 -7.20 15.25 32.64
CA TYR A 306 -7.67 16.51 33.22
C TYR A 306 -7.46 16.58 34.74
N TYR A 307 -7.86 15.54 35.49
CA TYR A 307 -7.72 15.51 36.94
C TYR A 307 -6.26 15.42 37.44
N ASN A 308 -5.32 15.10 36.56
CA ASN A 308 -3.90 15.03 36.86
C ASN A 308 -3.09 16.20 36.25
N ASP A 309 -3.78 17.26 35.79
CA ASP A 309 -3.16 18.44 35.15
C ASP A 309 -2.25 18.09 33.95
N LEU A 310 -2.59 17.02 33.22
CA LEU A 310 -1.84 16.56 32.05
C LEU A 310 -2.47 17.06 30.73
N PRO A 311 -1.65 17.32 29.70
CA PRO A 311 -2.15 17.78 28.41
C PRO A 311 -2.93 16.69 27.68
N GLN A 312 -3.99 17.11 26.97
CA GLN A 312 -4.72 16.24 26.05
C GLN A 312 -3.87 15.88 24.82
N PRO A 313 -4.03 14.68 24.22
CA PRO A 313 -3.20 14.21 23.11
C PRO A 313 -3.11 15.17 21.90
N ASP A 314 -4.21 15.86 21.58
CA ASP A 314 -4.25 16.83 20.47
C ASP A 314 -3.28 18.02 20.66
N ASN A 315 -2.98 18.34 21.92
CA ASN A 315 -2.13 19.47 22.29
C ASN A 315 -0.64 19.10 22.42
N ILE A 316 -0.28 17.83 22.29
CA ILE A 316 1.11 17.37 22.39
C ILE A 316 1.79 17.49 21.03
N SER A 317 3.00 18.04 20.97
CA SER A 317 3.78 18.14 19.72
C SER A 317 5.04 17.27 19.70
N ASP A 318 5.49 16.76 20.85
CA ASP A 318 6.72 15.96 20.95
C ASP A 318 6.45 14.52 21.41
N TRP A 319 7.25 13.59 20.86
CA TRP A 319 7.05 12.16 21.08
C TRP A 319 7.39 11.72 22.51
N ASN A 320 8.23 12.48 23.23
CA ASN A 320 8.66 12.12 24.57
C ASN A 320 7.57 12.41 25.60
N THR A 321 6.91 13.56 25.49
CA THR A 321 5.70 13.88 26.25
C THR A 321 4.59 12.87 25.96
N ALA A 322 4.39 12.50 24.69
CA ALA A 322 3.43 11.45 24.34
C ALA A 322 3.80 10.09 24.93
N ARG A 323 5.09 9.75 25.01
CA ARG A 323 5.57 8.55 25.71
C ARG A 323 5.22 8.58 27.19
N HIS A 324 5.48 9.69 27.89
CA HIS A 324 5.12 9.81 29.29
C HIS A 324 3.60 9.73 29.50
N LEU A 325 2.83 10.39 28.64
CA LEU A 325 1.37 10.36 28.69
C LEU A 325 0.82 8.94 28.50
N TYR A 326 1.34 8.21 27.50
CA TYR A 326 0.97 6.82 27.25
C TYR A 326 1.24 5.93 28.47
N ILE A 327 2.44 6.00 29.05
CA ILE A 327 2.83 5.18 30.21
C ILE A 327 1.97 5.52 31.43
N PHE A 328 1.73 6.81 31.68
CA PHE A 328 0.88 7.25 32.77
C PHE A 328 -0.55 6.70 32.60
N LEU A 329 -1.14 6.92 31.43
CA LEU A 329 -2.51 6.53 31.14
C LEU A 329 -2.69 5.01 31.18
N SER A 330 -1.76 4.23 30.60
CA SER A 330 -1.82 2.78 30.61
C SER A 330 -1.77 2.22 32.04
N ASN A 331 -0.93 2.80 32.90
CA ASN A 331 -0.81 2.38 34.29
C ASN A 331 -2.06 2.73 35.10
N CYS A 332 -2.55 3.97 34.99
CA CYS A 332 -3.75 4.40 35.70
C CYS A 332 -4.98 3.56 35.33
N ILE A 333 -5.22 3.33 34.03
CA ILE A 333 -6.39 2.56 33.60
C ILE A 333 -6.22 1.07 33.98
N SER A 334 -5.01 0.52 33.91
CA SER A 334 -4.77 -0.87 34.35
C SER A 334 -5.13 -1.09 35.82
N GLN A 335 -4.84 -0.11 36.68
CA GLN A 335 -5.22 -0.14 38.10
C GLN A 335 -6.74 -0.01 38.33
N LEU A 336 -7.43 0.77 37.49
CA LEU A 336 -8.89 0.90 37.56
C LEU A 336 -9.62 -0.37 37.13
N VAL A 337 -9.10 -1.08 36.13
CA VAL A 337 -9.71 -2.29 35.57
C VAL A 337 -9.41 -3.54 36.41
N ASN A 338 -8.25 -3.60 37.06
CA ASN A 338 -7.87 -4.68 37.96
C ASN A 338 -7.56 -4.12 39.36
N PRO A 339 -8.57 -3.71 40.14
CA PRO A 339 -8.36 -3.32 41.52
C PRO A 339 -7.86 -4.54 42.32
N LEU A 340 -6.77 -4.33 43.08
CA LEU A 340 -6.12 -5.33 43.93
C LEU A 340 -7.07 -6.00 44.93
#